data_AF-A0A0L6CHI6-F1
#
_entry.id   AF-A0A0L6CHI6-F1
#
_cell.length_a   1.000
_cell.length_b   1.000
_cell.length_c   1.000
_cell.angle_alpha   90.00
_cell.angle_beta   90.00
_cell.angle_gamma   90.00
#
_symmetry.space_group_name_H-M   'P 1'
#
loop_
_entity.id
_entity.type
_entity.pdbx_description
1 polymer ?
#
loop_
_entity_poly.entity_id
_entity_poly.type
_entity_poly.pdbx_seq_one_letter_code
_entity_poly.pdbx_strand_id
1 'polypeptide(L)'
;MSRSAVSVARVRPADEETFAPLWVSSRVAVGQTSEWADRAVREGRLRDALQRNDVRIYAASTGGAQVGFVVVTHSPLSGLAEDTAAWIDQIWVEPEHRRTGVARELLQMAARFAEHVGASQLVSCVPAQQKDSNRYFARLGFAPLVTSRSTTPGALRRRLAGDETLPSSDAVVRRRRSLRARAARVRLARGTGG
;
A
#
# COMPACT_ATOMS: atom_id res chain seq x y z
N MET A 1 -13.95 -13.31 36.36
CA MET A 1 -12.78 -12.51 35.93
C MET A 1 -13.30 -11.23 35.30
N SER A 2 -13.08 -10.06 35.92
CA SER A 2 -13.48 -8.78 35.34
C SER A 2 -12.68 -8.56 34.06
N ARG A 3 -13.36 -8.36 32.93
CA ARG A 3 -12.72 -7.98 31.68
C ARG A 3 -12.03 -6.63 31.92
N SER A 4 -10.70 -6.57 31.84
CA SER A 4 -10.01 -5.28 31.88
C SER A 4 -10.58 -4.39 30.77
N ALA A 5 -11.03 -3.19 31.12
CA ALA A 5 -11.62 -2.27 30.16
C ALA A 5 -10.57 -1.91 29.09
N VAL A 6 -10.97 -1.99 27.82
CA VAL A 6 -10.16 -1.49 26.70
C VAL A 6 -10.27 0.03 26.72
N SER A 7 -9.13 0.71 26.75
CA SER A 7 -9.05 2.16 26.56
C SER A 7 -8.36 2.44 25.23
N VAL A 8 -8.74 3.52 24.54
CA VAL A 8 -8.13 3.90 23.26
C VAL A 8 -7.73 5.36 23.32
N ALA A 9 -6.49 5.67 22.93
CA ALA A 9 -5.95 7.01 22.92
C ALA A 9 -5.23 7.32 21.60
N ARG A 10 -5.21 8.60 21.21
CA ARG A 10 -4.42 9.07 20.07
C ARG A 10 -2.93 8.98 20.41
N VAL A 11 -2.13 8.40 19.53
CA VAL A 11 -0.67 8.43 19.60
C VAL A 11 -0.19 9.78 19.06
N ARG A 12 0.55 10.51 19.88
CA ARG A 12 1.18 11.80 19.54
C ARG A 12 2.68 11.58 19.27
N PRO A 13 3.37 12.56 18.66
CA PRO A 13 4.83 12.47 18.48
C PRO A 13 5.60 12.17 19.78
N ALA A 14 5.13 12.68 20.93
CA ALA A 14 5.73 12.41 22.23
C ALA A 14 5.58 10.95 22.71
N ASP A 15 4.62 10.20 22.14
CA ASP A 15 4.34 8.81 22.51
C ASP A 15 5.13 7.81 21.63
N GLU A 16 6.00 8.29 20.72
CA GLU A 16 6.75 7.48 19.75
C GLU A 16 7.46 6.32 20.43
N GLU A 17 8.20 6.59 21.52
CA GLU A 17 9.00 5.60 22.23
C GLU A 17 8.15 4.47 22.82
N THR A 18 6.97 4.81 23.37
CA THR A 18 6.06 3.81 23.95
C THR A 18 5.31 3.03 22.87
N PHE A 19 5.01 3.66 21.73
CA PHE A 19 4.28 3.03 20.63
C PHE A 19 5.15 2.17 19.70
N ALA A 20 6.44 2.52 19.54
CA ALA A 20 7.34 1.85 18.61
C ALA A 20 7.43 0.32 18.80
N PRO A 21 7.52 -0.24 20.03
CA PRO A 21 7.55 -1.69 20.23
C PRO A 21 6.32 -2.40 19.66
N LEU A 22 5.13 -1.83 19.87
CA LEU A 22 3.88 -2.38 19.34
C LEU A 22 3.85 -2.36 17.81
N TRP A 23 4.32 -1.26 17.22
CA TRP A 23 4.42 -1.15 15.76
C TRP A 23 5.41 -2.16 15.18
N VAL A 24 6.58 -2.33 15.80
CA VAL A 24 7.60 -3.34 15.42
C VAL A 24 7.01 -4.75 15.47
N SER A 25 6.35 -5.12 16.56
CA SER A 25 5.66 -6.42 16.71
C SER A 25 4.66 -6.68 15.58
N SER A 26 3.91 -5.65 15.16
CA SER A 26 2.99 -5.78 14.04
C SER A 26 3.69 -6.04 12.70
N ARG A 27 4.88 -5.45 12.47
CA ARG A 27 5.65 -5.63 11.24
C ARG A 27 6.22 -7.05 11.18
N VAL A 28 6.74 -7.54 12.29
CA VAL A 28 7.21 -8.92 12.42
C VAL A 28 6.06 -9.91 12.17
N ALA A 29 4.88 -9.66 12.74
CA ALA A 29 3.70 -10.50 12.56
C ALA A 29 3.21 -10.60 11.10
N VAL A 30 3.56 -9.64 10.23
CA VAL A 30 3.24 -9.67 8.79
C VAL A 30 4.42 -10.08 7.91
N GLY A 31 5.47 -10.65 8.51
CA GLY A 31 6.61 -11.27 7.82
C GLY A 31 7.81 -10.36 7.55
N GLN A 32 7.85 -9.15 8.12
CA GLN A 32 9.09 -8.35 8.11
C GLN A 32 10.07 -8.85 9.17
N THR A 33 11.36 -8.54 9.02
CA THR A 33 12.35 -8.80 10.07
C THR A 33 12.27 -7.72 11.16
N SER A 34 12.61 -8.09 12.40
CA SER A 34 12.73 -7.13 13.51
C SER A 34 13.77 -6.05 13.17
N GLU A 35 14.92 -6.45 12.64
CA GLU A 35 15.99 -5.51 12.24
C GLU A 35 15.50 -4.44 11.24
N TRP A 36 14.68 -4.83 10.25
CA TRP A 36 14.11 -3.88 9.31
C TRP A 36 13.18 -2.87 10.01
N ALA A 37 12.35 -3.36 10.93
CA ALA A 37 11.38 -2.55 11.65
C ALA A 37 12.07 -1.62 12.65
N ASP A 38 13.05 -2.11 13.40
CA ASP A 38 13.85 -1.32 14.32
C ASP A 38 14.64 -0.24 13.59
N ARG A 39 15.21 -0.58 12.43
CA ARG A 39 15.86 0.40 11.57
C ARG A 39 14.89 1.49 11.11
N ALA A 40 13.65 1.12 10.77
CA ALA A 40 12.62 2.10 10.40
C ALA A 40 12.37 3.14 11.50
N VAL A 41 12.29 2.67 12.74
CA VAL A 41 12.11 3.54 13.91
C VAL A 41 13.32 4.44 14.09
N ARG A 42 14.55 3.87 14.05
CA ARG A 42 15.80 4.66 14.18
C ARG A 42 15.96 5.71 13.08
N GLU A 43 15.54 5.40 11.86
CA GLU A 43 15.55 6.32 10.72
C GLU A 43 14.46 7.40 10.79
N GLY A 44 13.59 7.38 11.80
CA GLY A 44 12.55 8.39 12.00
C GLY A 44 11.27 8.15 11.21
N ARG A 45 11.10 7.00 10.53
CA ARG A 45 9.90 6.76 9.70
C ARG A 45 8.60 6.81 10.51
N LEU A 46 8.63 6.37 11.75
CA LEU A 46 7.48 6.45 12.65
C LEU A 46 7.22 7.90 13.12
N ARG A 47 8.28 8.62 13.50
CA ARG A 47 8.23 10.05 13.84
C ARG A 47 7.63 10.90 12.72
N ASP A 48 8.11 10.71 11.50
CA ASP A 48 7.65 11.46 10.33
C ASP A 48 6.16 11.18 10.06
N ALA A 49 5.73 9.92 10.20
CA ALA A 49 4.31 9.57 10.09
C ALA A 49 3.45 10.21 11.18
N LEU A 50 3.95 10.34 12.42
CA LEU A 50 3.23 10.98 13.52
C LEU A 50 3.09 12.50 13.37
N GLN A 51 3.96 13.14 12.58
CA GLN A 51 3.93 14.58 12.30
C GLN A 51 3.04 14.96 11.11
N ARG A 52 2.67 13.98 10.28
CA ARG A 52 1.82 14.19 9.11
C ARG A 52 0.38 14.50 9.52
N ASN A 53 -0.16 15.61 9.00
CA ASN A 53 -1.52 16.05 9.31
C ASN A 53 -2.60 15.09 8.78
N ASP A 54 -2.31 14.44 7.64
CA ASP A 54 -3.19 13.47 7.00
C ASP A 54 -3.15 12.10 7.68
N VAL A 55 -2.26 11.88 8.66
CA VAL A 55 -2.11 10.61 9.40
C VAL A 55 -2.67 10.74 10.81
N ARG A 56 -3.41 9.72 11.25
CA ARG A 56 -3.90 9.59 12.61
C ARG A 56 -3.67 8.17 13.12
N ILE A 57 -3.01 8.06 14.28
CA ILE A 57 -2.75 6.78 14.92
C ILE A 57 -3.48 6.75 16.26
N TYR A 58 -4.18 5.65 16.53
CA TYR A 58 -4.77 5.36 17.83
C TYR A 58 -4.24 4.03 18.36
N ALA A 59 -3.83 4.00 19.63
CA ALA A 59 -3.41 2.80 20.33
C ALA A 59 -4.47 2.41 21.36
N ALA A 60 -4.75 1.12 21.44
CA ALA A 60 -5.62 0.52 22.44
C ALA A 60 -4.78 -0.10 23.55
N SER A 61 -5.18 0.13 24.79
CA SER A 61 -4.51 -0.39 25.98
C SER A 61 -5.45 -1.20 26.87
N THR A 62 -4.92 -2.28 27.43
CA THR A 62 -5.58 -3.11 28.46
C THR A 62 -4.61 -3.34 29.61
N GLY A 63 -5.01 -3.04 30.85
CA GLY A 63 -4.12 -3.17 32.01
C GLY A 63 -2.87 -2.29 31.92
N GLY A 64 -2.96 -1.13 31.24
CA GLY A 64 -1.86 -0.17 31.08
C GLY A 64 -0.90 -0.46 29.93
N ALA A 65 -0.92 -1.67 29.35
CA ALA A 65 -0.10 -2.02 28.18
C ALA A 65 -0.85 -1.74 26.88
N GLN A 66 -0.17 -1.21 25.86
CA GLN A 66 -0.73 -1.09 24.52
C GLN A 66 -0.75 -2.46 23.85
N VAL A 67 -1.89 -2.87 23.29
CA VAL A 67 -2.14 -4.23 22.77
C VAL A 67 -2.68 -4.25 21.34
N GLY A 68 -2.88 -3.09 20.75
CA GLY A 68 -3.32 -2.94 19.37
C GLY A 68 -3.36 -1.49 18.94
N PHE A 69 -3.46 -1.27 17.63
CA PHE A 69 -3.54 0.06 17.08
C PHE A 69 -4.29 0.08 15.75
N VAL A 70 -4.70 1.28 15.35
CA VAL A 70 -5.18 1.59 14.01
C VAL A 70 -4.47 2.84 13.49
N VAL A 71 -4.04 2.79 12.25
CA VAL A 71 -3.54 3.93 11.47
C VAL A 71 -4.61 4.27 10.45
N VAL A 72 -5.05 5.52 10.48
CA VAL A 72 -6.05 6.05 9.55
C VAL A 72 -5.44 7.24 8.81
N THR A 73 -5.63 7.32 7.50
CA THR A 73 -5.24 8.48 6.69
C THR A 73 -6.44 9.18 6.08
N HIS A 74 -6.34 10.49 5.86
CA HIS A 74 -7.37 11.29 5.18
C HIS A 74 -6.91 11.61 3.76
N SER A 75 -7.60 11.07 2.76
CA SER A 75 -7.28 11.37 1.35
C SER A 75 -8.46 11.10 0.40
N PRO A 76 -8.50 11.73 -0.79
CA PRO A 76 -9.49 11.42 -1.82
C PRO A 76 -9.49 9.96 -2.25
N LEU A 77 -10.64 9.47 -2.74
CA LEU A 77 -10.74 8.12 -3.33
C LEU A 77 -9.95 7.98 -4.65
N SER A 78 -9.79 9.09 -5.36
CA SER A 78 -8.95 9.20 -6.56
C SER A 78 -8.45 10.63 -6.69
N GLY A 79 -7.40 10.85 -7.48
CA GLY A 79 -6.84 12.20 -7.69
C GLY A 79 -7.77 13.20 -8.38
N LEU A 80 -8.95 12.76 -8.85
CA LEU A 80 -9.97 13.60 -9.47
C LEU A 80 -11.28 13.64 -8.67
N ALA A 81 -11.36 12.95 -7.54
CA ALA A 81 -12.54 12.94 -6.69
C ALA A 81 -12.58 14.20 -5.81
N GLU A 82 -13.75 14.82 -5.73
CA GLU A 82 -14.01 15.93 -4.79
C GLU A 82 -14.23 15.40 -3.36
N ASP A 83 -14.84 14.23 -3.24
CA ASP A 83 -15.07 13.57 -1.95
C ASP A 83 -13.80 12.92 -1.38
N THR A 84 -13.67 12.99 -0.06
CA THR A 84 -12.56 12.38 0.69
C THR A 84 -13.00 11.15 1.49
N ALA A 85 -12.04 10.27 1.73
CA ALA A 85 -12.21 9.09 2.55
C ALA A 85 -11.22 9.08 3.72
N ALA A 86 -11.63 8.43 4.80
CA ALA A 86 -10.75 7.98 5.86
C ALA A 86 -10.30 6.55 5.51
N TRP A 87 -9.01 6.33 5.34
CA TRP A 87 -8.43 5.06 4.97
C TRP A 87 -7.80 4.37 6.17
N ILE A 88 -8.33 3.23 6.58
CA ILE A 88 -7.70 2.33 7.54
C ILE A 88 -6.55 1.61 6.82
N ASP A 89 -5.37 2.21 6.92
CA ASP A 89 -4.14 1.71 6.30
C ASP A 89 -3.58 0.52 7.05
N GLN A 90 -3.67 0.55 8.39
CA GLN A 90 -3.21 -0.53 9.25
C GLN A 90 -4.16 -0.69 10.41
N ILE A 91 -4.53 -1.93 10.70
CA ILE A 91 -5.14 -2.31 11.97
C ILE A 91 -4.45 -3.58 12.44
N TRP A 92 -4.04 -3.59 13.70
CA TRP A 92 -3.40 -4.74 14.28
C TRP A 92 -3.73 -4.86 15.77
N VAL A 93 -3.88 -6.09 16.22
CA VAL A 93 -4.11 -6.45 17.61
C VAL A 93 -3.22 -7.65 17.92
N GLU A 94 -2.53 -7.60 19.05
CA GLU A 94 -1.75 -8.71 19.58
C GLU A 94 -2.59 -10.00 19.59
N PRO A 95 -2.03 -11.14 19.15
CA PRO A 95 -2.76 -12.40 19.08
C PRO A 95 -3.55 -12.75 20.35
N GLU A 96 -2.95 -12.55 21.52
CA GLU A 96 -3.47 -12.85 22.86
C GLU A 96 -4.67 -11.96 23.21
N HIS A 97 -4.73 -10.76 22.63
CA HIS A 97 -5.77 -9.76 22.87
C HIS A 97 -6.86 -9.78 21.78
N ARG A 98 -6.85 -10.73 20.84
CA ARG A 98 -7.90 -10.86 19.81
C ARG A 98 -9.20 -11.41 20.37
N ARG A 99 -10.31 -11.09 19.70
CA ARG A 99 -11.68 -11.48 20.12
C ARG A 99 -12.10 -10.95 21.50
N THR A 100 -11.37 -9.99 22.05
CA THR A 100 -11.68 -9.32 23.33
C THR A 100 -12.43 -8.00 23.17
N GLY A 101 -12.61 -7.51 21.94
CA GLY A 101 -13.24 -6.22 21.64
C GLY A 101 -12.27 -5.11 21.24
N VAL A 102 -10.96 -5.29 21.35
CA VAL A 102 -9.95 -4.27 21.01
C VAL A 102 -10.12 -3.68 19.61
N ALA A 103 -10.26 -4.52 18.57
CA ALA A 103 -10.46 -4.05 17.20
C ALA A 103 -11.74 -3.21 17.04
N ARG A 104 -12.80 -3.53 17.79
CA ARG A 104 -14.06 -2.78 17.75
C ARG A 104 -13.87 -1.37 18.30
N GLU A 105 -13.15 -1.22 19.41
CA GLU A 105 -12.88 0.10 20.00
C GLU A 105 -11.96 0.95 19.11
N LEU A 106 -10.95 0.32 18.49
CA LEU A 106 -10.09 0.98 17.50
C LEU A 106 -10.89 1.49 16.30
N LEU A 107 -11.81 0.68 15.77
CA LEU A 107 -12.65 1.06 14.64
C LEU A 107 -13.66 2.16 14.99
N GLN A 108 -14.16 2.23 16.23
CA GLN A 108 -14.97 3.36 16.69
C GLN A 108 -14.18 4.67 16.62
N MET A 109 -12.89 4.65 16.98
CA MET A 109 -12.04 5.84 16.84
C MET A 109 -11.73 6.19 15.38
N ALA A 110 -11.62 5.20 14.50
CA ALA A 110 -11.51 5.44 13.06
C ALA A 110 -12.78 6.09 12.47
N ALA A 111 -13.97 5.65 12.89
CA ALA A 111 -15.24 6.26 12.50
C ALA A 111 -15.36 7.71 12.98
N ARG A 112 -15.05 7.97 14.26
CA ARG A 112 -15.02 9.34 14.82
C ARG A 112 -14.03 10.25 14.09
N PHE A 113 -12.90 9.70 13.65
CA PHE A 113 -11.94 10.46 12.84
C PHE A 113 -12.54 10.80 11.47
N ALA A 114 -13.18 9.85 10.80
CA ALA A 114 -13.85 10.08 9.51
C ALA A 114 -14.90 11.19 9.61
N GLU A 115 -15.75 11.14 10.64
CA GLU A 115 -16.74 12.18 10.95
C GLU A 115 -16.07 13.54 11.18
N HIS A 116 -15.00 13.58 11.98
CA HIS A 116 -14.28 14.82 12.30
C HIS A 116 -13.66 15.51 11.09
N VAL A 117 -13.16 14.74 10.12
CA VAL A 117 -12.55 15.30 8.89
C VAL A 117 -13.55 15.48 7.74
N GLY A 118 -14.83 15.17 7.96
CA GLY A 118 -15.87 15.27 6.94
C GLY A 118 -15.70 14.26 5.80
N ALA A 119 -15.07 13.11 6.06
CA ALA A 119 -14.94 12.06 5.05
C ALA A 119 -16.29 11.39 4.79
N SER A 120 -16.66 11.24 3.52
CA SER A 120 -17.93 10.60 3.14
C SER A 120 -17.87 9.08 3.24
N GLN A 121 -16.66 8.50 3.33
CA GLN A 121 -16.43 7.07 3.42
C GLN A 121 -15.31 6.70 4.40
N LEU A 122 -15.44 5.54 5.03
CA LEU A 122 -14.39 4.84 5.76
C LEU A 122 -14.01 3.58 4.98
N VAL A 123 -12.77 3.52 4.50
CA VAL A 123 -12.27 2.46 3.63
C VAL A 123 -11.17 1.69 4.33
N SER A 124 -11.14 0.36 4.22
CA SER A 124 -10.04 -0.45 4.77
C SER A 124 -9.35 -1.24 3.67
N CYS A 125 -8.02 -1.23 3.68
CA CYS A 125 -7.20 -2.01 2.75
C CYS A 125 -6.83 -3.36 3.38
N VAL A 126 -7.56 -4.42 3.03
CA VAL A 126 -7.33 -5.77 3.56
C VAL A 126 -6.79 -6.67 2.44
N PRO A 127 -5.66 -7.39 2.63
CA PRO A 127 -5.18 -8.35 1.64
C PRO A 127 -6.23 -9.43 1.36
N ALA A 128 -6.47 -9.73 0.07
CA ALA A 128 -7.50 -10.69 -0.36
C ALA A 128 -7.30 -12.10 0.24
N GLN A 129 -6.07 -12.47 0.55
CA GLN A 129 -5.71 -13.76 1.13
C GLN A 129 -6.07 -13.86 2.62
N GLN A 130 -6.26 -12.74 3.32
CA GLN A 130 -6.61 -12.73 4.75
C GLN A 130 -8.12 -12.91 4.96
N LYS A 131 -8.59 -14.15 4.85
CA LYS A 131 -10.02 -14.50 4.94
C LYS A 131 -10.68 -14.04 6.25
N ASP A 132 -9.98 -14.15 7.37
CA ASP A 132 -10.51 -13.76 8.68
C ASP A 132 -10.73 -12.25 8.80
N SER A 133 -9.76 -11.46 8.34
CA SER A 133 -9.86 -10.00 8.28
C SER A 133 -10.98 -9.57 7.34
N ASN A 134 -11.05 -10.14 6.13
CA ASN A 134 -12.13 -9.84 5.17
C ASN A 134 -13.52 -10.16 5.75
N ARG A 135 -13.68 -11.32 6.40
CA ARG A 135 -14.94 -11.70 7.05
C ARG A 135 -15.29 -10.75 8.20
N TYR A 136 -14.31 -10.29 8.96
CA TYR A 136 -14.51 -9.34 10.05
C TYR A 136 -15.05 -8.00 9.52
N PHE A 137 -14.41 -7.41 8.50
CA PHE A 137 -14.87 -6.17 7.89
C PHE A 137 -16.24 -6.32 7.21
N ALA A 138 -16.48 -7.41 6.49
CA ALA A 138 -17.79 -7.67 5.87
C ALA A 138 -18.93 -7.72 6.89
N ARG A 139 -18.71 -8.31 8.07
CA ARG A 139 -19.70 -8.33 9.17
C ARG A 139 -20.00 -6.95 9.75
N LEU A 140 -19.12 -5.97 9.53
CA LEU A 140 -19.28 -4.59 9.95
C LEU A 140 -19.89 -3.70 8.85
N GLY A 141 -20.31 -4.29 7.72
CA GLY A 141 -20.93 -3.55 6.61
C GLY A 141 -19.95 -2.99 5.58
N PHE A 142 -18.65 -3.27 5.70
CA PHE A 142 -17.70 -2.91 4.64
C PHE A 142 -17.96 -3.78 3.41
N ALA A 143 -18.24 -3.13 2.29
CA ALA A 143 -18.38 -3.76 0.99
C ALA A 143 -17.08 -3.65 0.17
N PRO A 144 -16.82 -4.57 -0.78
CA PRO A 144 -15.71 -4.41 -1.72
C PRO A 144 -15.84 -3.11 -2.51
N LEU A 145 -14.78 -2.29 -2.53
CA LEU A 145 -14.73 -1.04 -3.29
C LEU A 145 -13.97 -1.22 -4.61
N VAL A 146 -12.71 -1.66 -4.55
CA VAL A 146 -11.83 -1.86 -5.71
C VAL A 146 -10.86 -3.02 -5.46
N THR A 147 -10.34 -3.61 -6.54
CA THR A 147 -9.21 -4.55 -6.48
C THR A 147 -7.92 -3.85 -6.90
N SER A 148 -6.98 -3.71 -5.97
CA SER A 148 -5.64 -3.18 -6.27
C SER A 148 -4.73 -4.25 -6.88
N ARG A 149 -3.93 -3.87 -7.89
CA ARG A 149 -2.91 -4.72 -8.53
C ARG A 149 -1.60 -3.95 -8.57
N SER A 150 -0.51 -4.62 -8.21
CA SER A 150 0.83 -4.01 -8.17
C SER A 150 1.81 -4.72 -9.09
N THR A 151 2.68 -3.94 -9.73
CA THR A 151 3.88 -4.41 -10.42
C THR A 151 4.95 -3.31 -10.33
N THR A 152 6.19 -3.61 -10.71
CA THR A 152 7.21 -2.58 -10.79
C THR A 152 7.10 -1.83 -12.13
N PRO A 153 7.44 -0.53 -12.18
CA PRO A 153 7.46 0.23 -13.43
C PRO A 153 8.35 -0.42 -14.51
N GLY A 154 9.48 -1.01 -14.10
CA GLY A 154 10.39 -1.71 -15.01
C GLY A 154 9.79 -2.99 -15.60
N ALA A 155 9.10 -3.80 -14.79
CA ALA A 155 8.41 -4.99 -15.27
C ALA A 155 7.27 -4.63 -16.23
N LEU A 156 6.51 -3.57 -15.90
CA LEU A 156 5.44 -3.07 -16.77
C LEU A 156 5.99 -2.61 -18.13
N ARG A 157 7.00 -1.73 -18.15
CA ARG A 157 7.62 -1.23 -19.39
C ARG A 157 8.17 -2.37 -20.24
N ARG A 158 8.86 -3.33 -19.62
CA ARG A 158 9.40 -4.51 -20.31
C ARG A 158 8.30 -5.34 -20.96
N ARG A 159 7.16 -5.52 -20.27
CA ARG A 159 6.04 -6.30 -20.79
C ARG A 159 5.33 -5.60 -21.94
N LEU A 160 5.17 -4.28 -21.88
CA LEU A 160 4.55 -3.47 -22.94
C LEU A 160 5.44 -3.34 -24.19
N ALA A 161 6.76 -3.18 -24.01
CA ALA A 161 7.70 -3.09 -25.14
C ALA A 161 7.77 -4.37 -25.99
N GLY A 162 7.42 -5.52 -25.40
CA GLY A 162 7.40 -6.83 -26.04
C GLY A 162 6.28 -7.04 -27.08
N ASP A 163 5.30 -6.13 -27.19
CA ASP A 163 4.29 -6.12 -28.25
C ASP A 163 4.68 -5.23 -29.45
N GLU A 164 5.58 -4.26 -29.26
CA GLU A 164 5.97 -3.30 -30.32
C GLU A 164 7.24 -3.69 -31.10
N THR A 165 8.03 -4.67 -30.63
CA THR A 165 9.40 -4.92 -31.13
C THR A 165 9.65 -6.29 -31.75
N LEU A 166 8.67 -6.85 -32.46
CA LEU A 166 9.01 -7.70 -33.60
C LEU A 166 8.86 -6.85 -34.87
N PRO A 167 9.95 -6.44 -35.53
CA PRO A 167 9.81 -6.09 -36.94
C PRO A 167 9.23 -7.34 -37.57
N SER A 168 8.01 -7.24 -38.12
CA SER A 168 7.43 -8.28 -38.96
C SER A 168 8.56 -8.80 -39.86
N SER A 169 8.64 -10.11 -40.05
CA SER A 169 9.61 -10.72 -40.97
C SER A 169 9.63 -9.96 -42.31
N ASP A 170 8.49 -9.38 -42.71
CA ASP A 170 8.35 -8.48 -43.86
C ASP A 170 9.16 -7.19 -43.77
N ALA A 171 9.28 -6.54 -42.62
CA ALA A 171 10.08 -5.33 -42.44
C ALA A 171 11.58 -5.61 -42.59
N VAL A 172 12.05 -6.75 -42.06
CA VAL A 172 13.44 -7.21 -42.21
C VAL A 172 13.71 -7.62 -43.67
N VAL A 173 12.76 -8.32 -44.32
CA VAL A 173 12.85 -8.71 -45.73
C VAL A 173 12.84 -7.49 -46.65
N ARG A 174 11.96 -6.50 -46.41
CA ARG A 174 11.91 -5.24 -47.17
C ARG A 174 13.20 -4.45 -47.04
N ARG A 175 13.80 -4.36 -45.84
CA ARG A 175 15.08 -3.70 -45.60
C ARG A 175 16.24 -4.42 -46.29
N ARG A 176 16.25 -5.76 -46.30
CA ARG A 176 17.26 -6.54 -47.05
C ARG A 176 17.13 -6.37 -48.56
N ARG A 177 15.89 -6.33 -49.09
CA ARG A 177 15.62 -6.09 -50.52
C ARG A 177 16.06 -4.69 -50.95
N SER A 178 15.78 -3.66 -50.15
CA SER A 178 16.16 -2.27 -50.48
C SER A 178 17.68 -2.05 -50.46
N LEU A 179 18.39 -2.67 -49.50
CA LEU A 179 19.86 -2.60 -49.42
C LEU A 179 20.53 -3.34 -50.60
N ARG A 180 20.00 -4.51 -51.01
CA ARG A 180 20.50 -5.24 -52.19
C ARG A 180 20.25 -4.47 -53.48
N ALA A 181 19.09 -3.85 -53.65
CA ALA A 181 18.77 -3.03 -54.82
C ALA A 181 19.69 -1.78 -54.91
N ARG A 182 20.01 -1.14 -53.78
CA ARG A 182 20.99 -0.04 -53.73
C ARG A 182 22.41 -0.51 -54.07
N ALA A 183 22.85 -1.65 -53.53
CA ALA A 183 24.17 -2.20 -53.82
C ALA A 183 24.33 -2.59 -55.31
N ALA A 184 23.28 -3.13 -55.93
CA ALA A 184 23.28 -3.45 -57.36
C ALA A 184 23.39 -2.19 -58.24
N ARG A 185 22.68 -1.10 -57.88
CA ARG A 185 22.77 0.19 -58.58
C ARG A 185 24.16 0.83 -58.47
N VAL A 186 24.80 0.72 -57.30
CA VAL A 186 26.16 1.24 -57.09
C VAL A 186 27.22 0.45 -57.88
N ARG A 187 27.01 -0.86 -58.11
CA ARG A 187 27.90 -1.67 -58.96
C ARG A 187 27.75 -1.36 -60.44
N LEU A 188 26.52 -1.17 -60.91
CA LEU A 188 26.25 -0.78 -62.31
C LEU A 188 26.80 0.61 -62.64
N ALA A 189 26.81 1.54 -61.68
CA ALA A 189 27.41 2.87 -61.84
C ALA A 189 28.95 2.87 -61.83
N ARG A 190 29.61 1.75 -61.50
CA ARG A 190 31.08 1.62 -61.43
C ARG A 190 31.68 0.81 -62.59
N GLY A 191 30.85 0.33 -63.53
CA GLY A 191 31.27 -0.51 -64.66
C GLY A 191 31.26 0.18 -66.02
N THR A 192 31.14 1.52 -66.06
CA THR A 192 31.00 2.29 -67.32
C THR A 192 32.13 3.31 -67.54
N GLY A 193 33.34 3.01 -67.06
CA GLY A 193 34.52 3.81 -67.38
C GLY A 193 35.78 2.96 -67.35
N GLY A 194 36.33 2.66 -68.53
CA GLY A 194 37.61 1.97 -68.73
C GLY A 194 37.47 0.68 -69.50
#